data_AF-A0A533VN24-F1
#
_entry.id   AF-A0A533VN24-F1
#
_cell.length_a   1.000
_cell.length_b   1.000
_cell.length_c   1.000
_cell.angle_alpha   90.00
_cell.angle_beta   90.00
_cell.angle_gamma   90.00
#
_symmetry.space_group_name_H-M   'P 1'
#
loop_
_entity.id
_entity.type
_entity.pdbx_description
1 polymer ?
#
loop_
_entity_poly.entity_id
_entity_poly.type
_entity_poly.pdbx_seq_one_letter_code
_entity_poly.pdbx_strand_id
1 'polypeptide(L)'
;MRVSLGAGVILATLLSLALYLFGILSATQAVAAFLLLNGVWILVFGVSLAQGRDRLYYSGWGVVMASISTFAVLPLQYVLGVVVVAVILVAVAGMITRPKKV
;
A
#
# COMPACT_ATOMS: atom_id res chain seq x y z
N MET A 1 -23.64 0.55 2.64
CA MET A 1 -22.63 1.52 3.12
C MET A 1 -21.63 1.76 2.00
N ARG A 2 -21.41 3.00 1.55
CA ARG A 2 -20.36 3.32 0.58
C ARG A 2 -19.02 3.29 1.31
N VAL A 3 -18.27 2.20 1.14
CA VAL A 3 -16.93 2.05 1.69
C VAL A 3 -16.01 3.04 0.97
N SER A 4 -15.51 4.06 1.68
CA SER A 4 -14.65 5.09 1.11
C SER A 4 -13.18 4.78 1.37
N LEU A 5 -12.31 5.15 0.43
CA LEU A 5 -10.85 5.06 0.60
C LEU A 5 -10.41 5.74 1.90
N GLY A 6 -10.92 6.96 2.15
CA GLY A 6 -10.58 7.74 3.33
C GLY A 6 -10.94 7.07 4.66
N ALA A 7 -12.08 6.39 4.75
CA ALA A 7 -12.48 5.71 5.98
C ALA A 7 -11.50 4.61 6.38
N GLY A 8 -11.06 3.78 5.43
CA GLY A 8 -10.09 2.73 5.75
C GLY A 8 -8.67 3.25 5.96
N VAL A 9 -8.26 4.35 5.31
CA VAL A 9 -6.99 5.04 5.64
C VAL A 9 -7.00 5.55 7.08
N ILE A 10 -8.09 6.18 7.52
CA ILE A 10 -8.26 6.64 8.89
C ILE A 10 -8.20 5.45 9.86
N LEU A 11 -8.94 4.37 9.59
CA LEU A 11 -8.94 3.17 10.44
C LEU A 11 -7.56 2.52 10.52
N ALA A 12 -6.85 2.36 9.39
CA ALA A 12 -5.50 1.82 9.35
C ALA A 12 -4.51 2.67 10.17
N THR A 13 -4.64 3.99 10.05
CA THR A 13 -3.82 4.95 10.78
C THR A 13 -4.08 4.89 12.29
N LEU A 14 -5.34 4.93 12.69
CA LEU A 14 -5.75 4.86 14.09
C LEU A 14 -5.37 3.51 14.73
N LEU A 15 -5.52 2.41 14.00
CA LEU A 15 -5.12 1.09 14.48
C LEU A 15 -3.61 1.03 14.72
N SER A 16 -2.80 1.49 13.76
CA SER A 16 -1.35 1.54 13.91
C SER A 16 -0.92 2.41 15.10
N LEU A 17 -1.57 3.56 15.28
CA LEU A 17 -1.31 4.46 16.39
C LEU A 17 -1.72 3.84 17.73
N ALA A 18 -2.88 3.19 17.80
CA ALA A 18 -3.36 2.53 19.01
C ALA A 18 -2.41 1.41 19.45
N LEU A 19 -1.94 0.58 18.52
CA LEU A 19 -0.96 -0.48 18.81
C LEU A 19 0.36 0.08 19.37
N TYR A 20 0.80 1.24 18.88
CA TYR A 20 1.96 1.94 19.46
C TYR A 20 1.67 2.48 20.87
N LEU A 21 0.53 3.15 21.06
CA LEU A 21 0.15 3.75 22.35
C LEU A 21 -0.08 2.69 23.44
N PHE A 22 -0.49 1.47 23.08
CA PHE A 22 -0.60 0.35 24.00
C PHE A 22 0.74 -0.39 24.25
N GLY A 23 1.85 0.07 23.67
CA GLY A 23 3.17 -0.53 23.85
C GLY A 23 3.34 -1.88 23.15
N ILE A 24 2.44 -2.23 22.22
CA ILE A 24 2.51 -3.49 21.46
C ILE A 24 3.59 -3.40 20.38
N LEU A 25 3.75 -2.21 19.78
CA LEU A 25 4.73 -1.95 18.73
C LEU A 25 5.76 -0.91 19.17
N SER A 26 7.02 -1.11 18.79
CA SER A 26 8.03 -0.04 18.82
C SER A 26 7.70 1.06 17.79
N ALA A 27 8.32 2.24 17.92
CA ALA A 27 8.11 3.34 16.98
C ALA A 27 8.38 2.94 15.52
N THR A 28 9.47 2.22 15.28
CA THR A 28 9.84 1.69 13.95
C THR A 28 8.78 0.73 13.41
N GLN A 29 8.29 -0.18 14.24
CA GLN A 29 7.24 -1.13 13.85
C GLN A 29 5.89 -0.44 13.64
N ALA A 30 5.59 0.63 14.38
CA ALA A 30 4.39 1.42 14.19
C ALA A 30 4.40 2.15 12.84
N VAL A 31 5.54 2.72 12.42
CA VAL A 31 5.65 3.32 11.08
C VAL A 31 5.50 2.27 9.98
N ALA A 32 6.08 1.09 10.17
CA ALA A 32 5.91 -0.02 9.23
C ALA A 32 4.46 -0.50 9.18
N ALA A 33 3.80 -0.68 10.33
CA ALA A 33 2.39 -1.07 10.41
C ALA A 33 1.48 -0.02 9.74
N PHE A 34 1.76 1.26 9.93
CA PHE A 34 1.04 2.35 9.26
C PHE A 34 1.12 2.20 7.74
N LEU A 35 2.33 2.01 7.20
CA LEU A 35 2.55 1.85 5.76
C LEU A 35 1.92 0.56 5.23
N LEU A 36 2.03 -0.54 5.97
CA LEU A 36 1.47 -1.83 5.59
C LEU A 36 -0.06 -1.79 5.57
N LEU A 37 -0.69 -1.34 6.65
CA LEU A 37 -2.15 -1.32 6.78
C LEU A 37 -2.78 -0.36 5.76
N ASN A 38 -2.18 0.82 5.56
CA ASN A 38 -2.62 1.73 4.50
C ASN A 38 -2.39 1.13 3.11
N GLY A 39 -1.21 0.55 2.86
CA GLY A 39 -0.90 -0.10 1.59
C GLY A 39 -1.89 -1.22 1.25
N VAL A 40 -2.21 -2.09 2.23
CA VAL A 40 -3.21 -3.15 2.09
C VAL A 40 -4.59 -2.59 1.83
N TRP A 41 -5.02 -1.57 2.57
CA TRP A 41 -6.34 -0.97 2.34
C TRP A 41 -6.44 -0.33 0.95
N ILE A 42 -5.44 0.45 0.56
CA ILE A 42 -5.38 1.10 -0.76
C ILE A 42 -5.35 0.05 -1.87
N LEU A 43 -4.64 -1.07 -1.67
CA LEU A 43 -4.63 -2.21 -2.59
C LEU A 43 -6.03 -2.83 -2.72
N VAL A 44 -6.68 -3.13 -1.60
CA VAL A 44 -8.03 -3.71 -1.59
C VAL A 44 -9.04 -2.77 -2.24
N PHE A 45 -8.98 -1.47 -1.91
CA PHE A 45 -9.81 -0.46 -2.55
C PHE A 45 -9.55 -0.39 -4.05
N GLY A 46 -8.27 -0.33 -4.44
CA GLY A 46 -7.86 -0.29 -5.83
C GLY A 46 -8.33 -1.51 -6.62
N VAL A 47 -8.19 -2.72 -6.08
CA VAL A 47 -8.57 -3.95 -6.79
C VAL A 47 -10.07 -4.17 -6.86
N SER A 48 -10.80 -3.83 -5.79
CA SER A 48 -12.20 -4.26 -5.60
C SER A 48 -13.23 -3.14 -5.77
N LEU A 49 -12.85 -1.87 -5.55
CA LEU A 49 -13.80 -0.75 -5.48
C LEU A 49 -13.53 0.34 -6.52
N ALA A 50 -12.27 0.57 -6.90
CA ALA A 50 -11.91 1.56 -7.89
C ALA A 50 -12.23 1.11 -9.33
N GLN A 51 -12.60 2.06 -10.19
CA GLN A 51 -13.01 1.80 -11.57
C GLN A 51 -12.05 2.42 -12.58
N GLY A 52 -11.95 1.81 -13.77
CA GLY A 52 -11.17 2.34 -14.88
C GLY A 52 -9.67 2.49 -14.57
N ARG A 53 -9.11 3.67 -14.89
CA ARG A 53 -7.68 3.97 -14.69
C ARG A 53 -7.28 4.07 -13.22
N ASP A 54 -8.22 4.43 -12.35
CA ASP A 54 -7.95 4.60 -10.91
C ASP A 54 -7.65 3.26 -10.24
N ARG A 55 -8.18 2.16 -10.80
CA ARG A 55 -7.96 0.79 -10.32
C ARG A 55 -6.49 0.46 -10.19
N LEU A 56 -5.73 0.67 -11.27
CA LEU A 56 -4.30 0.37 -11.33
C LEU A 56 -3.48 1.37 -10.50
N TYR A 57 -3.88 2.64 -10.48
CA TYR A 57 -3.21 3.66 -9.69
C TYR A 57 -3.25 3.31 -8.20
N TYR A 58 -4.45 3.05 -7.66
CA TYR A 58 -4.59 2.68 -6.26
C TYR A 58 -3.99 1.31 -5.96
N SER A 59 -4.25 0.28 -6.78
CA SER A 59 -3.69 -1.04 -6.51
C SER A 59 -2.15 -1.00 -6.51
N GLY A 60 -1.55 -0.32 -7.49
CA GLY A 60 -0.11 -0.17 -7.58
C GLY A 60 0.48 0.61 -6.41
N TRP A 61 -0.15 1.72 -6.01
CA TRP A 61 0.29 2.49 -4.84
C TRP A 61 0.21 1.67 -3.55
N GLY A 62 -0.83 0.85 -3.40
CA GLY A 62 -0.98 -0.07 -2.29
C GLY A 62 0.16 -1.08 -2.20
N VAL A 63 0.57 -1.67 -3.33
CA VAL A 63 1.73 -2.57 -3.40
C VAL A 63 3.03 -1.86 -3.01
N VAL A 64 3.24 -0.64 -3.50
CA VAL A 64 4.45 0.14 -3.19
C VAL A 64 4.52 0.47 -1.69
N MET A 65 3.44 0.96 -1.08
CA MET A 65 3.42 1.24 0.36
C MET A 65 3.65 -0.02 1.20
N ALA A 66 2.99 -1.12 0.86
CA ALA A 66 3.22 -2.40 1.53
C ALA A 66 4.67 -2.88 1.37
N SER A 67 5.27 -2.68 0.21
CA SER A 67 6.68 -3.01 -0.05
C SER A 67 7.63 -2.17 0.80
N ILE A 68 7.39 -0.87 0.93
CA ILE A 68 8.19 0.02 1.79
C ILE A 68 8.16 -0.50 3.22
N SER A 69 7.00 -0.92 3.74
CA SER A 69 6.84 -1.37 5.14
C SER A 69 7.80 -2.48 5.59
N THR A 70 8.38 -3.22 4.64
CA THR A 70 9.34 -4.30 4.92
C THR A 70 10.63 -3.83 5.59
N PHE A 71 10.89 -2.52 5.67
CA PHE A 71 12.04 -1.97 6.40
C PHE A 71 12.09 -2.35 7.89
N ALA A 72 10.96 -2.73 8.49
CA ALA A 72 10.93 -3.21 9.86
C ALA A 72 11.59 -4.60 10.05
N VAL A 73 11.78 -5.35 8.97
CA VAL A 73 12.30 -6.73 9.00
C VAL A 73 13.48 -6.97 8.04
N LEU A 74 13.66 -6.12 7.03
CA LEU A 74 14.72 -6.22 6.05
C LEU A 74 15.69 -5.03 6.12
N PRO A 75 16.99 -5.25 5.89
CA PRO A 75 17.93 -4.17 5.64
C PRO A 75 17.49 -3.25 4.48
N LEU A 76 17.75 -1.95 4.62
CA LEU A 76 17.25 -0.91 3.71
C LEU A 76 17.58 -1.16 2.23
N GLN A 77 18.76 -1.72 1.93
CA GLN A 77 19.17 -2.08 0.57
C GLN A 77 18.23 -3.09 -0.10
N TYR A 78 17.70 -4.05 0.67
CA TYR A 78 16.74 -5.02 0.16
C TYR A 78 15.35 -4.39 0.00
N VAL A 79 14.95 -3.51 0.93
CA VAL A 79 13.69 -2.76 0.82
C VAL A 79 13.65 -1.94 -0.46
N LEU A 80 14.73 -1.23 -0.79
CA LEU A 80 14.86 -0.48 -2.04
C LEU A 80 14.70 -1.40 -3.25
N GLY A 81 15.34 -2.58 -3.23
CA GLY A 81 15.17 -3.59 -4.27
C GLY A 81 13.71 -4.04 -4.44
N VAL A 82 13.02 -4.35 -3.34
CA VAL A 82 11.61 -4.76 -3.36
C VAL A 82 10.71 -3.64 -3.88
N VAL A 83 10.94 -2.39 -3.47
CA VAL A 83 10.18 -1.22 -3.93
C VAL A 83 10.39 -0.98 -5.42
N VAL A 84 11.63 -1.08 -5.92
CA VAL A 84 11.94 -0.95 -7.35
C VAL A 84 11.22 -2.03 -8.15
N VAL A 85 11.28 -3.29 -7.71
CA VAL A 85 10.55 -4.39 -8.35
C VAL A 85 9.05 -4.13 -8.35
N ALA A 86 8.47 -3.69 -7.23
CA ALA A 86 7.06 -3.34 -7.14
C ALA A 86 6.67 -2.25 -8.15
N VAL A 87 7.44 -1.16 -8.24
CA VAL A 87 7.20 -0.07 -9.20
C VAL A 87 7.26 -0.57 -10.64
N ILE A 88 8.26 -1.39 -10.98
CA ILE A 88 8.39 -1.98 -12.32
C ILE A 88 7.19 -2.86 -12.64
N LEU A 89 6.76 -3.72 -11.72
CA LEU A 89 5.60 -4.59 -11.92
C LEU A 89 4.31 -3.78 -12.15
N VAL A 90 4.11 -2.69 -11.40
CA VAL A 90 2.97 -1.77 -11.58
C VAL A 90 3.05 -1.09 -12.95
N ALA A 91 4.23 -0.64 -13.37
CA ALA A 91 4.42 -0.02 -14.68
C ALA A 91 4.13 -1.02 -15.82
N VAL A 92 4.63 -2.26 -15.71
CA VAL A 92 4.38 -3.34 -16.66
C VAL A 92 2.90 -3.68 -16.73
N ALA A 93 2.24 -3.85 -15.58
CA ALA A 93 0.79 -4.05 -15.52
C ALA A 93 0.03 -2.89 -16.19
N GLY A 94 0.51 -1.66 -16.03
CA GLY A 94 -0.03 -0.49 -16.71
C GLY A 94 0.14 -0.47 -18.21
N MET A 95 1.27 -0.95 -18.73
CA MET A 95 1.46 -1.08 -20.17
C MET A 95 0.53 -2.13 -20.77
N ILE A 96 0.31 -3.26 -20.07
CA ILE A 96 -0.52 -4.37 -20.54
C ILE A 96 -2.01 -4.00 -20.50
N THR A 97 -2.44 -3.30 -19.45
CA THR A 97 -3.86 -2.95 -19.24
C THR A 97 -4.31 -1.69 -19.97
N ARG A 98 -3.40 -0.90 -20.55
CA ARG A 98 -3.76 0.26 -21.38
C ARG A 98 -4.48 -0.23 -22.65
N PRO A 99 -5.71 0.25 -22.94
CA PRO A 99 -6.35 -0.05 -24.20
C PRO A 99 -5.45 0.46 -25.34
N LYS A 100 -5.15 -0.42 -26.32
CA LYS A 100 -4.54 0.00 -27.57
C LYS A 100 -5.46 1.06 -28.17
N LYS A 101 -4.95 2.28 -28.37
CA LYS A 101 -5.66 3.27 -29.18
C LYS A 101 -5.78 2.65 -30.58
N VAL A 102 -6.98 2.19 -30.92
CA VAL A 102 -7.37 1.84 -32.30
C VAL A 102 -7.67 3.14 -33.01
#